data_AF-A0A9E3EJ87-F1
#
_entry.id   AF-A0A9E3EJ87-F1
#
_cell.length_a   1.000
_cell.length_b   1.000
_cell.length_c   1.000
_cell.angle_alpha   90.00
_cell.angle_beta   90.00
_cell.angle_gamma   90.00
#
_symmetry.space_group_name_H-M   'P 1'
#
loop_
_entity.id
_entity.type
_entity.pdbx_description
1 polymer ?
#
loop_
_entity_poly.entity_id
_entity_poly.type
_entity_poly.pdbx_seq_one_letter_code
_entity_poly.pdbx_strand_id
1 'polypeptide(L)'
;MKLPLIAAAACALALGGCSTVTSLFEGSSIAAAQPSQIADAEKALSIAHLAYQAVGNTLANAAASGLLEGADAAKAQALYDKAGAALDAADKADDAANAPGVLAAVADAQTAIAAIDSLIPKH
;
A
#
# COMPACT_ATOMS: atom_id res chain seq x y z
N MET A 1 -32.72 -18.44 37.56
CA MET A 1 -31.84 -18.89 36.47
C MET A 1 -30.88 -17.75 36.15
N LYS A 2 -29.62 -17.86 36.58
CA LYS A 2 -28.58 -16.84 36.39
C LYS A 2 -27.65 -17.34 35.28
N LEU A 3 -27.67 -16.68 34.12
CA LEU A 3 -26.70 -16.84 33.03
C LEU A 3 -25.54 -15.86 33.27
N PRO A 4 -24.26 -16.29 33.19
CA PRO A 4 -23.14 -15.38 33.07
C PRO A 4 -22.49 -15.54 31.68
N LEU A 5 -22.54 -14.50 30.83
CA LEU A 5 -21.64 -14.41 29.69
C LEU A 5 -21.51 -12.97 29.19
N ILE A 6 -20.62 -12.18 29.78
CA ILE A 6 -19.94 -11.09 29.05
C ILE A 6 -18.49 -11.10 29.53
N ALA A 7 -17.64 -11.76 28.75
CA ALA A 7 -16.20 -11.71 28.91
C ALA A 7 -15.70 -10.32 28.51
N ALA A 8 -14.85 -9.77 29.37
CA ALA A 8 -14.23 -8.46 29.24
C ALA A 8 -13.33 -8.38 28.00
N ALA A 9 -13.64 -7.46 27.08
CA ALA A 9 -12.72 -6.99 26.07
C ALA A 9 -11.79 -5.94 26.70
N ALA A 10 -10.71 -6.41 27.33
CA ALA A 10 -9.57 -5.58 27.69
C ALA A 10 -8.62 -5.52 26.48
N CYS A 11 -8.83 -4.56 25.57
CA CYS A 11 -7.81 -4.22 24.59
C CYS A 11 -6.98 -3.06 25.13
N ALA A 12 -5.92 -3.40 25.83
CA ALA A 12 -4.85 -2.48 26.20
C ALA A 12 -4.02 -2.19 24.95
N LEU A 13 -4.26 -1.05 24.29
CA LEU A 13 -3.37 -0.51 23.27
C LEU A 13 -2.22 0.23 23.96
N ALA A 14 -1.18 -0.54 24.29
CA ALA A 14 0.12 0.00 24.67
C ALA A 14 0.77 0.68 23.46
N LEU A 15 1.20 1.92 23.65
CA LEU A 15 2.03 2.67 22.72
C LEU A 15 3.33 1.91 22.42
N GLY A 16 3.64 1.71 21.14
CA GLY A 16 4.93 1.19 20.71
C GLY A 16 4.94 1.01 19.20
N GLY A 17 5.75 1.80 18.50
CA GLY A 17 5.75 1.91 17.05
C GLY A 17 5.95 0.58 16.31
N CYS A 18 4.95 0.22 15.53
CA CYS A 18 5.03 -0.32 14.19
C CYS A 18 3.58 -0.29 13.71
N SER A 19 3.23 0.57 12.75
CA SER A 19 1.85 0.66 12.27
C SER A 19 1.52 -0.63 11.50
N THR A 20 1.06 -1.62 12.25
CA THR A 20 0.64 -2.95 11.81
C THR A 20 -0.52 -2.82 10.84
N VAL A 21 -0.21 -2.89 9.55
CA VAL A 21 -1.12 -3.33 8.49
C VAL A 21 -1.42 -4.82 8.68
N THR A 22 -2.16 -5.19 9.73
CA THR A 22 -2.57 -6.59 9.92
C THR A 22 -3.88 -6.72 10.71
N SER A 23 -4.96 -6.10 10.22
CA SER A 23 -6.30 -6.36 10.77
C SER A 23 -7.43 -6.24 9.73
N LEU A 24 -7.25 -6.80 8.53
CA LEU A 24 -8.28 -6.82 7.48
C LEU A 24 -8.54 -8.21 6.87
N PHE A 25 -8.13 -9.29 7.54
CA PHE A 25 -8.37 -10.65 7.05
C PHE A 25 -9.23 -11.48 8.01
N GLU A 26 -10.45 -11.03 8.25
CA GLU A 26 -11.55 -11.90 8.64
C GLU A 26 -12.73 -11.60 7.72
N GLY A 27 -12.96 -12.46 6.74
CA GLY A 27 -14.19 -12.41 5.96
C GLY A 27 -14.00 -12.76 4.49
N SER A 28 -13.81 -14.04 4.21
CA SER A 28 -14.10 -14.61 2.90
C SER A 28 -15.52 -14.25 2.48
N SER A 29 -15.71 -13.30 1.57
CA SER A 29 -16.83 -13.26 0.62
C SER A 29 -16.71 -12.07 -0.32
N ILE A 30 -17.00 -12.30 -1.60
CA ILE A 30 -17.32 -11.27 -2.59
C ILE A 30 -18.72 -10.73 -2.21
N ALA A 31 -18.84 -10.10 -1.04
CA ALA A 31 -20.08 -9.58 -0.51
C ALA A 31 -19.90 -8.08 -0.30
N ALA A 32 -20.35 -7.31 -1.30
CA ALA A 32 -20.57 -5.87 -1.28
C ALA A 32 -19.63 -5.09 -0.32
N ALA A 33 -18.49 -4.63 -0.87
CA ALA A 33 -17.61 -3.70 -0.18
C ALA A 33 -18.43 -2.59 0.49
N GLN A 34 -18.19 -2.35 1.78
CA GLN A 34 -18.90 -1.32 2.53
C GLN A 34 -18.59 0.07 1.92
N PRO A 35 -19.54 1.01 1.82
CA PRO A 35 -19.28 2.32 1.23
C PRO A 35 -18.09 3.09 1.85
N SER A 36 -17.82 2.88 3.15
CA SER A 36 -16.63 3.43 3.81
C SER A 36 -15.33 2.78 3.33
N GLN A 37 -15.33 1.48 3.07
CA GLN A 37 -14.16 0.78 2.51
C GLN A 37 -13.89 1.19 1.06
N ILE A 38 -14.94 1.49 0.27
CA ILE A 38 -14.78 2.01 -1.10
C ILE A 38 -14.15 3.41 -1.06
N ALA A 39 -14.66 4.32 -0.22
CA ALA A 39 -14.09 5.66 -0.07
C ALA A 39 -12.63 5.63 0.44
N ASP A 40 -12.32 4.72 1.37
CA ASP A 40 -10.95 4.52 1.86
C ASP A 40 -10.04 3.94 0.77
N ALA A 41 -10.56 3.04 -0.07
CA ALA A 41 -9.84 2.46 -1.20
C ALA A 41 -9.55 3.48 -2.30
N GLU A 42 -10.53 4.27 -2.73
CA GLU A 42 -10.35 5.35 -3.71
C GLU A 42 -9.32 6.38 -3.23
N LYS A 43 -9.38 6.74 -1.94
CA LYS A 43 -8.39 7.63 -1.32
C LYS A 43 -7.00 7.01 -1.28
N ALA A 44 -6.89 5.74 -0.90
CA ALA A 44 -5.63 5.02 -0.85
C ALA A 44 -5.00 4.92 -2.25
N LEU A 45 -5.81 4.63 -3.26
CA LEU A 45 -5.40 4.58 -4.67
C LEU A 45 -4.91 5.94 -5.16
N SER A 46 -5.63 7.01 -4.86
CA SER A 46 -5.23 8.39 -5.18
C SER A 46 -3.88 8.76 -4.55
N ILE A 47 -3.68 8.43 -3.28
CA ILE A 47 -2.40 8.66 -2.58
C ILE A 47 -1.28 7.82 -3.21
N ALA A 48 -1.56 6.58 -3.59
CA ALA A 48 -0.59 5.68 -4.18
C ALA A 48 -0.12 6.17 -5.57
N HIS A 49 -1.04 6.68 -6.40
CA HIS A 49 -0.70 7.33 -7.67
C HIS A 49 0.18 8.57 -7.47
N LEU A 50 -0.12 9.40 -6.47
CA LEU A 50 0.73 10.56 -6.13
C LEU A 50 2.13 10.12 -5.68
N ALA A 51 2.24 9.09 -4.84
CA ALA A 51 3.51 8.55 -4.39
C ALA A 51 4.32 7.97 -5.56
N TYR A 52 3.67 7.27 -6.48
CA TYR A 52 4.31 6.73 -7.69
C TYR A 52 4.87 7.83 -8.59
N GLN A 53 4.11 8.91 -8.82
CA GLN A 53 4.61 10.08 -9.56
C GLN A 53 5.80 10.74 -8.84
N ALA A 54 5.72 10.89 -7.52
CA ALA A 54 6.81 11.47 -6.73
C ALA A 54 8.10 10.64 -6.85
N VAL A 55 7.99 9.31 -6.74
CA VAL A 55 9.14 8.40 -6.91
C VAL A 55 9.70 8.47 -8.32
N GLY A 56 8.86 8.55 -9.36
CA GLY A 56 9.31 8.74 -10.74
C GLY A 56 10.17 10.00 -10.90
N ASN A 57 9.75 11.11 -10.30
CA ASN A 57 10.53 12.35 -10.28
C ASN A 57 11.85 12.19 -9.50
N THR A 58 11.83 11.50 -8.36
CA THR A 58 13.04 11.21 -7.57
C THR A 58 14.02 10.33 -8.34
N LEU A 59 13.54 9.32 -9.07
CA LEU A 59 14.38 8.47 -9.93
C LEU A 59 15.01 9.27 -11.05
N ALA A 60 14.26 10.12 -11.73
CA ALA A 60 14.78 11.00 -12.77
C ALA A 60 15.86 11.94 -12.22
N ASN A 61 15.65 12.50 -11.03
CA ASN A 61 16.64 13.35 -10.36
C ASN A 61 17.87 12.58 -9.89
N ALA A 62 17.70 11.37 -9.35
CA ALA A 62 18.79 10.51 -8.90
C ALA A 62 19.66 10.04 -10.06
N ALA A 63 19.05 9.72 -11.20
CA ALA A 63 19.75 9.39 -12.45
C ALA A 63 20.51 10.61 -13.01
N ALA A 64 19.89 11.79 -13.03
CA ALA A 64 20.55 13.03 -13.47
C ALA A 64 21.73 13.44 -12.56
N SER A 65 21.64 13.12 -11.27
CA SER A 65 22.67 13.41 -10.27
C SER A 65 23.78 12.36 -10.20
N GLY A 66 23.68 11.25 -10.95
CA GLY A 66 24.61 10.12 -10.89
C GLY A 66 24.58 9.33 -9.55
N LEU A 67 23.55 9.57 -8.72
CA LEU A 67 23.36 8.86 -7.44
C LEU A 67 22.79 7.45 -7.64
N LEU A 68 22.16 7.21 -8.80
CA LEU A 68 21.52 5.96 -9.15
C LEU A 68 21.98 5.55 -10.55
N GLU A 69 22.94 4.63 -10.62
CA GLU A 69 23.54 4.15 -11.88
C GLU A 69 23.70 2.62 -11.90
N GLY A 70 23.97 2.06 -13.08
CA GLY A 70 24.29 0.64 -13.25
C GLY A 70 23.19 -0.31 -12.77
N ALA A 71 23.56 -1.27 -11.92
CA ALA A 71 22.64 -2.30 -11.45
C ALA A 71 21.54 -1.75 -10.52
N ASP A 72 21.80 -0.69 -9.77
CA ASP A 72 20.82 -0.13 -8.84
C ASP A 72 19.78 0.73 -9.56
N ALA A 73 20.18 1.43 -10.64
CA ALA A 73 19.24 2.05 -11.57
C ALA A 73 18.31 1.03 -12.23
N ALA A 74 18.85 -0.10 -12.69
CA ALA A 74 18.05 -1.17 -13.29
C ALA A 74 17.07 -1.80 -12.29
N LYS A 75 17.50 -2.04 -11.04
CA LYS A 75 16.62 -2.54 -9.97
C LYS A 75 15.52 -1.53 -9.63
N ALA A 76 15.88 -0.26 -9.50
CA ALA A 76 14.93 0.79 -9.19
C ALA A 76 13.88 0.96 -10.30
N GLN A 77 14.30 0.87 -11.57
CA GLN A 77 13.38 0.85 -12.71
C GLN A 77 12.45 -0.38 -12.64
N ALA A 78 12.98 -1.58 -12.38
CA ALA A 78 12.15 -2.78 -12.27
C ALA A 78 11.13 -2.71 -11.12
N LEU A 79 11.51 -2.10 -9.99
CA LEU A 79 10.60 -1.84 -8.89
C LEU A 79 9.57 -0.76 -9.25
N TYR A 80 9.96 0.25 -10.02
CA TYR A 80 9.05 1.27 -10.52
C TYR A 80 8.00 0.64 -11.43
N ASP A 81 8.43 -0.16 -12.40
CA ASP A 81 7.52 -0.90 -13.29
C ASP A 81 6.59 -1.84 -12.50
N LYS A 82 7.10 -2.49 -11.45
CA LYS A 82 6.29 -3.31 -10.54
C LYS A 82 5.25 -2.48 -9.78
N ALA A 83 5.62 -1.29 -9.30
CA ALA A 83 4.69 -0.39 -8.63
C ALA A 83 3.59 0.09 -9.59
N GLY A 84 3.94 0.42 -10.83
CA GLY A 84 2.99 0.76 -11.88
C GLY A 84 2.02 -0.38 -12.20
N ALA A 85 2.52 -1.60 -12.36
CA ALA A 85 1.68 -2.78 -12.58
C ALA A 85 0.73 -3.07 -11.41
N ALA A 86 1.17 -2.81 -10.16
CA ALA A 86 0.33 -2.92 -8.99
C ALA A 86 -0.76 -1.83 -8.95
N LEU A 87 -0.45 -0.60 -9.37
CA LEU A 87 -1.46 0.46 -9.53
C LEU A 87 -2.47 0.14 -10.63
N ASP A 88 -2.03 -0.38 -11.78
CA ASP A 88 -2.94 -0.84 -12.85
C ASP A 88 -3.89 -1.95 -12.35
N ALA A 89 -3.41 -2.82 -11.46
CA ALA A 89 -4.23 -3.85 -10.83
C ALA A 89 -5.21 -3.25 -9.81
N ALA A 90 -4.79 -2.20 -9.09
CA ALA A 90 -5.66 -1.46 -8.18
C ALA A 90 -6.77 -0.73 -8.94
N ASP A 91 -6.46 -0.05 -10.05
CA ASP A 91 -7.44 0.62 -10.91
C ASP A 91 -8.49 -0.37 -11.44
N LYS A 92 -8.05 -1.55 -11.91
CA LYS A 92 -8.98 -2.62 -12.34
C LYS A 92 -9.85 -3.17 -11.20
N ALA A 93 -9.31 -3.21 -9.99
CA ALA A 93 -10.08 -3.63 -8.82
C ALA A 93 -11.10 -2.56 -8.42
N ASP A 94 -10.77 -1.28 -8.57
CA ASP A 94 -11.66 -0.15 -8.32
C ASP A 94 -12.83 -0.14 -9.33
N ASP A 95 -12.54 -0.33 -10.62
CA ASP A 95 -13.54 -0.49 -11.69
C ASP A 95 -14.52 -1.64 -11.41
N ALA A 96 -14.06 -2.68 -10.70
CA ALA A 96 -14.86 -3.83 -10.29
C ALA A 96 -15.56 -3.63 -8.93
N ALA A 97 -15.49 -2.44 -8.34
CA ALA A 97 -15.96 -2.12 -6.98
C ALA A 97 -15.40 -3.07 -5.90
N ASN A 98 -14.19 -3.57 -6.11
CA ASN A 98 -13.49 -4.51 -5.23
C ASN A 98 -12.50 -3.76 -4.33
N ALA A 99 -13.02 -3.03 -3.34
CA ALA A 99 -12.20 -2.27 -2.38
C ALA A 99 -11.09 -3.09 -1.69
N PRO A 100 -11.30 -4.36 -1.26
CA PRO A 100 -10.21 -5.18 -0.74
C PRO A 100 -9.09 -5.44 -1.76
N GLY A 101 -9.45 -5.59 -3.04
CA GLY A 101 -8.48 -5.74 -4.13
C GLY A 101 -7.66 -4.47 -4.37
N VAL A 102 -8.32 -3.30 -4.34
CA VAL A 102 -7.65 -1.99 -4.43
C VAL A 102 -6.62 -1.85 -3.30
N LEU A 103 -7.03 -2.09 -2.05
CA LEU A 103 -6.14 -1.94 -0.89
C LEU A 103 -4.96 -2.91 -0.93
N ALA A 104 -5.16 -4.15 -1.36
CA ALA A 104 -4.08 -5.11 -1.52
C ALA A 104 -3.06 -4.66 -2.58
N ALA A 105 -3.55 -4.26 -3.76
CA ALA A 105 -2.70 -3.80 -4.85
C ALA A 105 -1.98 -2.48 -4.53
N VAL A 106 -2.62 -1.57 -3.80
CA VAL A 106 -1.98 -0.35 -3.27
C VAL A 106 -0.87 -0.70 -2.28
N ALA A 107 -1.07 -1.70 -1.40
CA ALA A 107 -0.03 -2.13 -0.47
C ALA A 107 1.19 -2.73 -1.20
N ASP A 108 0.96 -3.47 -2.30
CA ASP A 108 2.02 -3.97 -3.17
C ASP A 108 2.80 -2.83 -3.86
N ALA A 109 2.09 -1.82 -4.38
CA ALA A 109 2.69 -0.63 -4.97
C ALA A 109 3.53 0.15 -3.94
N GLN A 110 3.01 0.34 -2.73
CA GLN A 110 3.73 1.00 -1.63
C GLN A 110 4.98 0.23 -1.21
N THR A 111 4.92 -1.09 -1.19
CA THR A 111 6.08 -1.95 -0.87
C THR A 111 7.18 -1.79 -1.92
N ALA A 112 6.80 -1.75 -3.21
CA ALA A 112 7.75 -1.52 -4.30
C ALA A 112 8.36 -0.11 -4.22
N ILE A 113 7.55 0.91 -3.91
CA ILE A 113 7.99 2.29 -3.67
C ILE A 113 8.99 2.37 -2.52
N ALA A 114 8.70 1.74 -1.38
CA ALA A 114 9.60 1.73 -0.22
C ALA A 114 10.94 1.05 -0.53
N ALA A 115 10.93 0.01 -1.37
CA ALA A 115 12.14 -0.64 -1.85
C ALA A 115 12.98 0.29 -2.74
N ILE A 116 12.37 1.08 -3.61
CA ILE A 116 13.06 2.11 -4.41
C ILE A 116 13.69 3.17 -3.50
N ASP A 117 12.91 3.65 -2.53
CA ASP A 117 13.34 4.66 -1.56
C ASP A 117 14.55 4.21 -0.72
N SER A 118 14.72 2.90 -0.57
CA SER A 118 15.88 2.29 0.12
C SER A 118 17.11 2.14 -0.77
N LEU A 119 16.95 2.16 -2.09
CA LEU A 119 18.05 2.14 -3.06
C LEU A 119 18.68 3.52 -3.27
N ILE A 120 17.90 4.59 -3.07
CA ILE A 120 18.39 5.96 -3.22
C ILE A 120 18.96 6.43 -1.88
N PRO A 121 20.28 6.69 -1.78
CA PRO A 121 20.87 7.17 -0.54
C PRO A 121 20.27 8.53 -0.15
N LYS A 122 19.73 8.62 1.08
CA LYS A 122 19.19 9.87 1.63
C LYS A 122 20.36 10.71 2.17
N HIS A 123 20.63 11.85 1.54
CA HIS A 123 21.61 12.85 1.99
C HIS A 123 21.00 13.81 3.00
#